data_AF-A0A6H9G9S3-F1
#
_entry.id   AF-A0A6H9G9S3-F1
#
_cell.length_a   1.000
_cell.length_b   1.000
_cell.length_c   1.000
_cell.angle_alpha   90.00
_cell.angle_beta   90.00
_cell.angle_gamma   90.00
#
_symmetry.space_group_name_H-M   'P 1'
#
loop_
_entity.id
_entity.type
_entity.pdbx_description
1 polymer ?
#
loop_
_entity_poly.entity_id
_entity_poly.type
_entity_poly.pdbx_seq_one_letter_code
_entity_poly.pdbx_strand_id
1 'polypeptide(L)'
;MVVSATIPPLAQDTLALKAVWENIGYDSCPHHYNFHLHTHCSDGQMSPQDLMRQALDIGLKGLAITDHHSIEGYRQAQIWLENQHLRGSLPHLWTGVEITANLLDTEVHILGYGFDPAHVVLTPYLQRTKPEGDLALASRVINSLQQAGALVVLAHPFRYHRPAADLVAAAVELGIDGIEAFYAYGNPKPWLPSQPETEQALALSRQYQLFATCSTDSHGKSLLQRI
;
A
#
# COMPACT_ATOMS: atom_id res chain seq x y z
N MET A 1 -21.85 30.98 1.88
CA MET A 1 -20.92 30.52 0.83
C MET A 1 -20.92 29.01 0.86
N VAL A 2 -21.52 28.37 -0.15
CA VAL A 2 -21.43 26.93 -0.30
C VAL A 2 -20.01 26.66 -0.77
N VAL A 3 -19.17 26.11 0.10
CA VAL A 3 -17.85 25.62 -0.30
C VAL A 3 -18.14 24.44 -1.22
N SER A 4 -17.99 24.64 -2.53
CA SER A 4 -18.05 23.55 -3.49
C SER A 4 -16.87 22.66 -3.20
N ALA A 5 -17.07 21.59 -2.42
CA ALA A 5 -16.05 20.57 -2.22
C ALA A 5 -15.72 19.99 -3.59
N THR A 6 -14.53 20.28 -4.11
CA THR A 6 -14.01 19.64 -5.30
C THR A 6 -13.90 18.15 -5.00
N ILE A 7 -14.58 17.32 -5.80
CA ILE A 7 -14.44 15.86 -5.69
C ILE A 7 -12.96 15.53 -5.93
N PRO A 8 -12.27 14.87 -4.98
CA PRO A 8 -10.87 14.53 -5.15
C PRO A 8 -10.70 13.63 -6.40
N PRO A 9 -9.55 13.69 -7.10
CA PRO A 9 -9.25 12.76 -8.17
C PRO A 9 -9.46 11.32 -7.71
N LEU A 10 -9.94 10.43 -8.59
CA LEU A 10 -10.30 9.04 -8.23
C LEU A 10 -9.16 8.32 -7.50
N ALA A 11 -7.91 8.53 -7.92
CA ALA A 11 -6.74 7.94 -7.29
C ALA A 11 -6.48 8.42 -5.85
N GLN A 12 -7.06 9.54 -5.44
CA GLN A 12 -6.98 10.17 -4.11
C GLN A 12 -8.24 9.95 -3.27
N ASP A 13 -9.21 9.16 -3.74
CA ASP A 13 -10.46 8.91 -3.03
C ASP A 13 -10.23 7.95 -1.84
N THR A 14 -9.85 8.55 -0.71
CA THR A 14 -9.63 7.84 0.56
C THR A 14 -10.92 7.39 1.22
N LEU A 15 -12.07 7.96 0.88
CA LEU A 15 -13.36 7.49 1.39
C LEU A 15 -13.75 6.16 0.75
N ALA A 16 -13.61 6.04 -0.57
CA ALA A 16 -13.79 4.78 -1.28
C ALA A 16 -12.78 3.72 -0.79
N LEU A 17 -11.53 4.11 -0.57
CA LEU A 17 -10.50 3.21 -0.06
C LEU A 17 -10.83 2.66 1.33
N LYS A 18 -11.27 3.52 2.26
CA LYS A 18 -11.73 3.10 3.60
C LYS A 18 -12.92 2.14 3.52
N ALA A 19 -13.91 2.45 2.70
CA ALA A 19 -15.08 1.58 2.51
C ALA A 19 -14.69 0.19 1.97
N VAL A 20 -13.66 0.11 1.13
CA VAL A 20 -13.09 -1.18 0.72
C VAL A 20 -12.43 -1.89 1.89
N TRP A 21 -11.55 -1.22 2.65
CA TRP A 21 -10.83 -1.82 3.78
C TRP A 21 -11.72 -2.30 4.92
N GLU A 22 -12.91 -1.71 5.11
CA GLU A 22 -13.93 -2.23 6.04
C GLU A 22 -14.42 -3.64 5.68
N ASN A 23 -14.23 -4.06 4.42
CA ASN A 23 -14.74 -5.31 3.88
C ASN A 23 -13.64 -6.26 3.40
N ILE A 24 -12.37 -5.99 3.72
CA ILE A 24 -11.25 -6.86 3.37
C ILE A 24 -11.21 -8.09 4.28
N GLY A 25 -11.00 -9.26 3.65
CA GLY A 25 -10.95 -10.56 4.31
C GLY A 25 -9.97 -11.53 3.64
N TYR A 26 -10.00 -12.79 4.08
CA TYR A 26 -9.12 -13.88 3.60
C TYR A 26 -9.19 -14.13 2.09
N ASP A 27 -10.31 -13.79 1.45
CA ASP A 27 -10.61 -13.99 0.03
C ASP A 27 -10.44 -12.73 -0.82
N SER A 28 -10.01 -11.61 -0.22
CA SER A 28 -9.88 -10.33 -0.92
C SER A 28 -8.63 -10.30 -1.81
N CYS A 29 -7.47 -10.62 -1.26
CA CYS A 29 -6.25 -10.78 -2.03
C CYS A 29 -6.05 -12.26 -2.43
N PRO A 30 -5.46 -12.55 -3.60
CA PRO A 30 -5.00 -11.62 -4.63
C PRO A 30 -6.03 -11.42 -5.75
N HIS A 31 -7.30 -11.82 -5.55
CA HIS A 31 -8.27 -11.97 -6.64
C HIS A 31 -9.30 -10.84 -6.77
N HIS A 32 -9.51 -10.04 -5.73
CA HIS A 32 -10.44 -8.90 -5.75
C HIS A 32 -9.71 -7.57 -5.57
N TYR A 33 -8.76 -7.53 -4.64
CA TYR A 33 -7.96 -6.34 -4.35
C TYR A 33 -6.50 -6.72 -4.18
N ASN A 34 -5.62 -5.73 -4.30
CA ASN A 34 -4.21 -5.88 -3.93
C ASN A 34 -3.59 -4.52 -3.62
N PHE A 35 -3.11 -4.32 -2.39
CA PHE A 35 -2.62 -3.01 -1.94
C PHE A 35 -1.11 -2.96 -1.69
N HIS A 36 -0.36 -3.99 -2.05
CA HIS A 36 1.11 -3.96 -1.96
C HIS A 36 1.71 -4.79 -3.09
N LEU A 37 2.34 -4.14 -4.04
CA LEU A 37 2.89 -4.74 -5.26
C LEU A 37 3.88 -3.78 -5.91
N HIS A 38 4.91 -4.39 -6.49
CA HIS A 38 6.09 -3.71 -7.00
C HIS A 38 6.25 -3.93 -8.50
N THR A 39 6.75 -2.90 -9.17
CA THR A 39 7.11 -2.88 -10.58
C THR A 39 8.62 -2.68 -10.72
N HIS A 40 9.14 -2.75 -11.94
CA HIS A 40 10.52 -2.36 -12.23
C HIS A 40 10.82 -0.86 -12.00
N CYS A 41 9.82 -0.07 -11.60
CA CYS A 41 10.02 1.29 -11.12
C CYS A 41 10.62 1.35 -9.69
N SER A 42 10.67 0.23 -8.97
CA SER A 42 11.59 -0.04 -7.86
C SER A 42 12.43 -1.30 -8.15
N ASP A 43 11.95 -2.45 -7.70
CA ASP A 43 12.65 -3.73 -7.59
C ASP A 43 11.75 -4.93 -7.98
N GLY A 44 10.53 -4.66 -8.44
CA GLY A 44 9.70 -5.65 -9.11
C GLY A 44 10.19 -5.99 -10.52
N GLN A 45 9.70 -7.12 -11.06
CA GLN A 45 10.09 -7.64 -12.38
C GLN A 45 9.11 -7.27 -13.50
N MET A 46 7.91 -6.78 -13.17
CA MET A 46 6.90 -6.41 -14.14
C MET A 46 7.00 -4.93 -14.52
N SER A 47 6.70 -4.64 -15.79
CA SER A 47 6.35 -3.28 -16.19
C SER A 47 5.00 -2.89 -15.60
N PRO A 48 4.72 -1.60 -15.34
CA PRO A 48 3.40 -1.14 -14.90
C PRO A 48 2.29 -1.58 -15.86
N GLN A 49 2.56 -1.64 -17.16
CA GLN A 49 1.60 -2.06 -18.17
C GLN A 49 1.29 -3.57 -18.09
N ASP A 50 2.31 -4.41 -17.90
CA ASP A 50 2.10 -5.85 -17.72
C ASP A 50 1.39 -6.17 -16.41
N LEU A 51 1.72 -5.42 -15.35
CA LEU A 51 1.04 -5.51 -14.07
C LEU A 51 -0.45 -5.17 -14.24
N MET A 52 -0.78 -4.05 -14.89
CA MET A 52 -2.17 -3.64 -15.12
C MET A 52 -2.92 -4.62 -16.03
N ARG A 53 -2.25 -5.22 -17.02
CA ARG A 53 -2.84 -6.32 -17.81
C ARG A 53 -3.22 -7.51 -16.92
N GLN A 54 -2.32 -7.97 -16.05
CA GLN A 54 -2.65 -9.05 -15.12
C GLN A 54 -3.78 -8.67 -14.16
N ALA A 55 -3.80 -7.43 -13.66
CA ALA A 55 -4.88 -6.95 -12.80
C ALA A 55 -6.25 -7.03 -13.50
N LEU A 56 -6.31 -6.68 -14.78
CA LEU A 56 -7.52 -6.81 -15.60
C LEU A 56 -7.89 -8.26 -15.86
N ASP A 57 -6.93 -9.12 -16.20
CA ASP A 57 -7.17 -10.54 -16.49
C ASP A 57 -7.64 -11.32 -15.24
N ILE A 58 -7.13 -10.96 -14.06
CA ILE A 58 -7.59 -11.50 -12.77
C ILE A 58 -9.01 -11.00 -12.44
N GLY A 59 -9.38 -9.82 -12.94
CA GLY A 59 -10.64 -9.17 -12.61
C GLY A 59 -10.58 -8.40 -11.28
N LEU A 60 -9.43 -7.80 -10.94
CA LEU A 60 -9.31 -6.97 -9.75
C LEU A 60 -10.34 -5.83 -9.78
N LYS A 61 -10.96 -5.57 -8.64
CA LYS A 61 -11.84 -4.43 -8.40
C LYS A 61 -11.05 -3.18 -8.06
N GLY A 62 -9.88 -3.31 -7.46
CA GLY A 62 -8.98 -2.19 -7.24
C GLY A 62 -7.62 -2.59 -6.68
N LEU A 63 -6.65 -1.69 -6.83
CA LEU A 63 -5.26 -1.92 -6.44
C LEU A 63 -4.50 -0.61 -6.20
N ALA A 64 -3.33 -0.73 -5.58
CA ALA A 64 -2.34 0.33 -5.49
C ALA A 64 -0.95 -0.24 -5.82
N ILE A 65 -0.21 0.42 -6.71
CA ILE A 65 1.21 0.13 -6.96
C ILE A 65 2.00 0.86 -5.87
N THR A 66 2.87 0.16 -5.16
CA THR A 66 3.56 0.66 -3.97
C THR A 66 5.08 0.51 -4.09
N ASP A 67 5.63 0.89 -5.25
CA ASP A 67 7.07 0.83 -5.50
C ASP A 67 7.85 1.52 -4.35
N HIS A 68 9.00 0.95 -4.00
CA HIS A 68 9.91 1.55 -3.03
C HIS A 68 10.38 2.95 -3.47
N HIS A 69 10.09 3.97 -2.65
CA HIS A 69 10.57 5.35 -2.81
C HIS A 69 10.29 5.94 -4.19
N SER A 70 9.22 5.50 -4.85
CA SER A 70 8.89 5.84 -6.22
C SER A 70 7.37 5.78 -6.44
N ILE A 71 6.87 6.67 -7.30
CA ILE A 71 5.48 6.66 -7.78
C ILE A 71 5.42 6.53 -9.31
N GLU A 72 6.56 6.21 -9.93
CA GLU A 72 6.66 6.14 -11.38
C GLU A 72 5.85 4.96 -11.94
N GLY A 73 5.78 3.83 -11.21
CA GLY A 73 4.95 2.71 -11.62
C GLY A 73 3.46 3.07 -11.64
N TYR A 74 2.99 3.78 -10.60
CA TYR A 74 1.64 4.35 -10.58
C TYR A 74 1.40 5.29 -11.78
N ARG A 75 2.31 6.25 -12.05
CA ARG A 75 2.13 7.22 -13.16
C ARG A 75 2.02 6.54 -14.51
N GLN A 76 2.90 5.57 -14.79
CA GLN A 76 2.86 4.82 -16.04
C GLN A 76 1.62 3.95 -16.16
N ALA A 77 1.17 3.32 -15.07
CA ALA A 77 -0.07 2.55 -15.04
C ALA A 77 -1.29 3.44 -15.30
N GLN A 78 -1.36 4.62 -14.68
CA GLN A 78 -2.44 5.59 -14.89
C GLN A 78 -2.49 6.04 -16.35
N ILE A 79 -1.36 6.48 -16.92
CA ILE A 79 -1.27 6.87 -18.34
C ILE A 79 -1.68 5.71 -19.25
N TRP A 80 -1.25 4.49 -18.93
CA TRP A 80 -1.61 3.32 -19.71
C TRP A 80 -3.12 3.09 -19.71
N LEU A 81 -3.76 3.13 -18.54
CA LEU A 81 -5.21 3.00 -18.38
C LEU A 81 -6.00 4.09 -19.12
N GLU A 82 -5.57 5.35 -19.03
CA GLU A 82 -6.23 6.48 -19.70
C GLU A 82 -6.18 6.35 -21.23
N ASN A 83 -5.13 5.75 -21.78
CA ASN A 83 -4.98 5.51 -23.22
C ASN A 83 -5.72 4.25 -23.71
N GLN A 84 -6.19 3.40 -22.80
CA GLN A 84 -6.92 2.21 -23.17
C GLN A 84 -8.39 2.54 -23.48
N HIS A 85 -8.85 2.20 -24.68
CA HIS A 85 -10.28 2.23 -25.05
C HIS A 85 -10.97 0.92 -24.64
N LEU A 86 -10.76 0.50 -23.38
CA LEU A 86 -11.28 -0.78 -22.89
C LEU A 86 -12.79 -0.73 -22.70
N ARG A 87 -13.46 -1.81 -23.09
CA ARG A 87 -14.88 -2.05 -22.79
C ARG A 87 -14.96 -2.93 -21.55
N GLY A 88 -15.44 -2.39 -20.44
CA GLY A 88 -15.61 -3.14 -19.19
C GLY A 88 -15.39 -2.28 -17.95
N SER A 89 -15.58 -2.88 -16.77
CA SER A 89 -15.20 -2.24 -15.51
C SER A 89 -13.68 -2.30 -15.37
N LEU A 90 -13.05 -1.15 -15.17
CA LEU A 90 -11.64 -1.06 -14.83
C LEU A 90 -11.46 -1.21 -13.32
N PRO A 91 -10.33 -1.77 -12.83
CA PRO A 91 -9.99 -1.69 -11.43
C PRO A 91 -9.81 -0.22 -11.03
N HIS A 92 -10.21 0.11 -9.82
CA HIS A 92 -9.82 1.38 -9.21
C HIS A 92 -8.32 1.36 -8.93
N LEU A 93 -7.57 2.29 -9.52
CA LEU A 93 -6.13 2.47 -9.24
C LEU A 93 -5.93 3.66 -8.28
N TRP A 94 -5.59 3.38 -7.02
CA TRP A 94 -5.20 4.42 -6.05
C TRP A 94 -3.71 4.75 -6.19
N THR A 95 -3.32 5.96 -5.80
CA THR A 95 -1.91 6.24 -5.53
C THR A 95 -1.42 5.37 -4.39
N GLY A 96 -0.20 4.86 -4.52
CA GLY A 96 0.47 4.01 -3.56
C GLY A 96 1.96 4.31 -3.55
N VAL A 97 2.62 4.09 -2.41
CA VAL A 97 4.07 4.12 -2.27
C VAL A 97 4.48 3.32 -1.03
N GLU A 98 5.66 2.70 -1.06
CA GLU A 98 6.29 2.11 0.11
C GLU A 98 7.56 2.87 0.49
N ILE A 99 7.60 3.43 1.70
CA ILE A 99 8.72 4.22 2.23
C ILE A 99 9.36 3.48 3.40
N THR A 100 10.63 3.13 3.25
CA THR A 100 11.52 2.71 4.34
C THR A 100 11.66 3.81 5.40
N ALA A 101 11.52 3.43 6.68
CA ALA A 101 11.65 4.30 7.83
C ALA A 101 12.30 3.58 9.02
N ASN A 102 12.65 4.31 10.07
CA ASN A 102 13.15 3.79 11.34
C ASN A 102 12.10 4.04 12.43
N LEU A 103 11.68 2.96 13.09
CA LEU A 103 10.75 2.97 14.21
C LEU A 103 11.30 2.08 15.32
N LEU A 104 11.52 2.62 16.52
CA LEU A 104 12.11 1.88 17.65
C LEU A 104 13.41 1.15 17.28
N ASP A 105 14.32 1.86 16.60
CA ASP A 105 15.59 1.35 16.08
C ASP A 105 15.44 0.18 15.08
N THR A 106 14.24 0.00 14.52
CA THR A 106 13.93 -1.03 13.53
C THR A 106 13.67 -0.38 12.18
N GLU A 107 14.37 -0.83 11.14
CA GLU A 107 14.02 -0.46 9.76
C GLU A 107 12.70 -1.14 9.40
N VAL A 108 11.66 -0.32 9.23
CA VAL A 108 10.30 -0.71 8.86
C VAL A 108 9.91 -0.11 7.53
N HIS A 109 8.81 -0.58 6.97
CA HIS A 109 8.23 -0.05 5.75
C HIS A 109 6.85 0.51 6.05
N ILE A 110 6.61 1.70 5.52
CA ILE A 110 5.38 2.47 5.71
C ILE A 110 4.74 2.66 4.35
N LEU A 111 3.52 2.17 4.21
CA LEU A 111 2.73 2.30 3.01
C LEU A 111 1.88 3.56 3.09
N GLY A 112 1.82 4.32 2.00
CA GLY A 112 0.95 5.47 1.85
C GLY A 112 -0.02 5.29 0.69
N TYR A 113 -1.29 5.66 0.86
CA TYR A 113 -2.34 5.47 -0.15
C TYR A 113 -3.25 6.67 -0.33
N GLY A 114 -3.75 6.87 -1.54
CA GLY A 114 -4.81 7.86 -1.80
C GLY A 114 -4.37 9.31 -1.60
N PHE A 115 -3.09 9.60 -1.81
CA PHE A 115 -2.47 10.91 -1.65
C PHE A 115 -2.26 11.64 -2.97
N ASP A 116 -2.01 12.95 -2.92
CA ASP A 116 -1.57 13.74 -4.06
C ASP A 116 -0.12 13.41 -4.46
N PRO A 117 0.10 12.77 -5.62
CA PRO A 117 1.44 12.34 -6.05
C PRO A 117 2.32 13.53 -6.53
N ALA A 118 1.78 14.75 -6.59
CA ALA A 118 2.53 15.97 -6.88
C ALA A 118 2.83 16.79 -5.61
N HIS A 119 2.39 16.34 -4.43
CA HIS A 119 2.57 17.11 -3.20
C HIS A 119 4.05 17.22 -2.82
N VAL A 120 4.55 18.45 -2.73
CA VAL A 120 5.99 18.74 -2.59
C VAL A 120 6.62 18.13 -1.33
N VAL A 121 5.83 17.90 -0.26
CA VAL A 121 6.31 17.28 0.99
C VAL A 121 6.89 15.88 0.77
N LEU A 122 6.46 15.19 -0.29
CA LEU A 122 6.92 13.84 -0.61
C LEU A 122 8.25 13.82 -1.36
N THR A 123 8.71 14.97 -1.88
CA THR A 123 9.94 15.07 -2.67
C THR A 123 11.14 14.35 -2.02
N PRO A 124 11.43 14.50 -0.71
CA PRO A 124 12.58 13.84 -0.08
C PRO A 124 12.50 12.30 -0.06
N TYR A 125 11.30 11.73 -0.18
CA TYR A 125 11.03 10.30 -0.06
C TYR A 125 10.85 9.61 -1.42
N LEU A 126 10.62 10.39 -2.49
CA LEU A 126 10.40 9.89 -3.85
C LEU A 126 11.69 9.95 -4.69
N GLN A 127 12.79 9.46 -4.12
CA GLN A 127 14.14 9.54 -4.70
C GLN A 127 14.68 8.20 -5.21
N ARG A 128 13.88 7.13 -5.19
CA ARG A 128 14.27 5.73 -5.48
C ARG A 128 15.31 5.14 -4.53
N THR A 129 15.76 5.91 -3.55
CA THR A 129 16.67 5.49 -2.48
C THR A 129 15.99 5.77 -1.15
N LYS A 130 16.28 4.94 -0.14
CA LYS A 130 15.74 5.16 1.20
C LYS A 130 16.19 6.49 1.79
N PRO A 131 15.34 7.16 2.58
CA PRO A 131 15.72 8.35 3.31
C PRO A 131 16.77 8.02 4.39
N GLU A 132 17.57 9.00 4.77
CA GLU A 132 18.61 8.87 5.79
C GLU A 132 18.45 9.91 6.91
N GLY A 133 19.12 9.67 8.05
CA GLY A 133 19.10 10.57 9.20
C GLY A 133 17.69 10.89 9.68
N ASP A 134 17.41 12.17 9.93
CA ASP A 134 16.10 12.63 10.38
C ASP A 134 14.95 12.28 9.42
N LEU A 135 15.22 12.22 8.11
CA LEU A 135 14.19 11.86 7.13
C LEU A 135 13.81 10.38 7.27
N ALA A 136 14.70 9.53 7.77
CA ALA A 136 14.38 8.14 8.02
C ALA A 136 13.45 7.95 9.22
N LEU A 137 13.25 8.94 10.09
CA LEU A 137 12.37 8.80 11.26
C LEU A 137 10.93 8.49 10.82
N ALA A 138 10.35 7.41 11.34
CA ALA A 138 8.96 7.02 11.03
C ALA A 138 7.97 8.15 11.31
N SER A 139 8.18 8.94 12.35
CA SER A 139 7.35 10.12 12.66
C SER A 139 7.34 11.15 11.53
N ARG A 140 8.49 11.38 10.86
CA ARG A 140 8.57 12.31 9.72
C ARG A 140 7.97 11.72 8.46
N VAL A 141 8.21 10.45 8.19
CA VAL A 141 7.63 9.73 7.04
C VAL A 141 6.11 9.73 7.12
N ILE A 142 5.54 9.27 8.24
CA ILE A 142 4.08 9.21 8.47
C ILE A 142 3.47 10.61 8.33
N ASN A 143 4.07 11.61 8.99
CA ASN A 143 3.54 12.97 8.94
C ASN A 143 3.59 13.57 7.53
N SER A 144 4.63 13.26 6.74
CA SER A 144 4.76 13.74 5.37
C SER A 144 3.74 13.07 4.44
N LEU A 145 3.50 11.77 4.60
CA LEU A 145 2.44 11.05 3.88
C LEU A 145 1.06 11.64 4.21
N GLN A 146 0.75 11.86 5.48
CA GLN A 146 -0.52 12.48 5.91
C GLN A 146 -0.69 13.91 5.39
N GLN A 147 0.37 14.72 5.37
CA GLN A 147 0.33 16.06 4.77
C GLN A 147 -0.02 16.02 3.27
N ALA A 148 0.37 14.96 2.56
CA ALA A 148 -0.01 14.73 1.17
C ALA A 148 -1.43 14.15 1.01
N GLY A 149 -2.17 13.95 2.11
CA GLY A 149 -3.51 13.37 2.14
C GLY A 149 -3.55 11.84 2.21
N ALA A 150 -2.42 11.18 2.46
CA ALA A 150 -2.35 9.73 2.47
C ALA A 150 -3.08 9.12 3.67
N LEU A 151 -3.68 7.94 3.47
CA LEU A 151 -3.84 6.96 4.53
C LEU A 151 -2.54 6.18 4.70
N VAL A 152 -2.14 5.95 5.94
CA VAL A 152 -0.83 5.39 6.28
C VAL A 152 -0.96 4.04 6.95
N VAL A 153 -0.20 3.05 6.47
CA VAL A 153 -0.29 1.66 6.92
C VAL A 153 1.10 1.12 7.25
N LEU A 154 1.23 0.41 8.38
CA LEU A 154 2.45 -0.34 8.69
C LEU A 154 2.47 -1.63 7.86
N ALA A 155 3.49 -1.77 7.01
CA ALA A 155 3.65 -2.93 6.13
C ALA A 155 4.15 -4.16 6.91
N HIS A 156 3.64 -5.33 6.54
CA HIS A 156 4.05 -6.67 6.97
C HIS A 156 4.73 -6.72 8.35
N PRO A 157 4.00 -6.39 9.43
CA PRO A 157 4.58 -6.11 10.75
C PRO A 157 5.29 -7.31 11.40
N PHE A 158 5.08 -8.53 10.89
CA PHE A 158 5.73 -9.76 11.38
C PHE A 158 7.01 -10.12 10.59
N ARG A 159 7.47 -9.29 9.62
CA ARG A 159 8.77 -9.49 8.94
C ARG A 159 9.96 -9.02 9.77
N TYR A 160 9.75 -8.18 10.77
CA TYR A 160 10.81 -7.51 11.50
C TYR A 160 11.31 -8.34 12.69
N HIS A 161 12.54 -8.05 13.14
CA HIS A 161 13.13 -8.72 14.30
C HIS A 161 12.47 -8.33 15.62
N ARG A 162 11.83 -7.15 15.67
CA ARG A 162 11.09 -6.64 16.82
C ARG A 162 9.67 -7.21 16.81
N PRO A 163 9.07 -7.55 17.97
CA PRO A 163 7.69 -8.01 18.03
C PRO A 163 6.72 -7.04 17.33
N ALA A 164 5.82 -7.59 16.52
CA ALA A 164 4.82 -6.81 15.78
C ALA A 164 3.98 -5.91 16.71
N ALA A 165 3.61 -6.39 17.91
CA ALA A 165 2.83 -5.63 18.87
C ALA A 165 3.52 -4.33 19.30
N ASP A 166 4.84 -4.34 19.49
CA ASP A 166 5.63 -3.16 19.88
C ASP A 166 5.66 -2.13 18.74
N LEU A 167 5.88 -2.61 17.51
CA LEU A 167 5.93 -1.75 16.32
C LEU A 167 4.56 -1.14 16.03
N VAL A 168 3.49 -1.94 16.10
CA VAL A 168 2.12 -1.44 15.90
C VAL A 168 1.76 -0.42 16.97
N ALA A 169 2.02 -0.68 18.25
CA ALA A 169 1.75 0.27 19.32
C ALA A 169 2.49 1.60 19.11
N ALA A 170 3.78 1.56 18.75
CA ALA A 170 4.55 2.77 18.48
C ALA A 170 4.07 3.50 17.22
N ALA A 171 3.65 2.79 16.17
CA ALA A 171 3.11 3.40 14.96
C ALA A 171 1.74 4.06 15.21
N VAL A 172 0.92 3.49 16.10
CA VAL A 172 -0.37 4.07 16.53
C VAL A 172 -0.18 5.42 17.21
N GLU A 173 0.83 5.55 18.08
CA GLU A 173 1.19 6.85 18.71
C GLU A 173 1.60 7.91 17.67
N LEU A 174 2.05 7.48 16.49
CA LEU A 174 2.38 8.35 15.36
C LEU A 174 1.20 8.59 14.40
N GLY A 175 0.05 7.94 14.63
CA GLY A 175 -1.21 8.19 13.93
C GLY A 175 -1.40 7.42 12.62
N ILE A 176 -0.87 6.19 12.48
CA ILE A 176 -1.22 5.33 11.34
C ILE A 176 -2.72 5.03 11.27
N ASP A 177 -3.24 4.78 10.07
CA ASP A 177 -4.63 4.43 9.81
C ASP A 177 -4.87 2.90 9.78
N GLY A 178 -3.85 2.12 9.45
CA GLY A 178 -4.00 0.68 9.20
C GLY A 178 -2.76 -0.16 9.42
N ILE A 179 -2.94 -1.48 9.37
CA ILE A 179 -1.87 -2.47 9.36
C ILE A 179 -2.12 -3.51 8.27
N GLU A 180 -1.05 -4.00 7.67
CA GLU A 180 -1.12 -5.08 6.70
C GLU A 180 -1.35 -6.42 7.41
N ALA A 181 -2.56 -6.96 7.26
CA ALA A 181 -3.02 -8.12 8.04
C ALA A 181 -3.04 -9.42 7.22
N PHE A 182 -3.55 -9.35 5.99
CA PHE A 182 -3.62 -10.51 5.10
C PHE A 182 -2.40 -10.53 4.19
N TYR A 183 -1.32 -11.12 4.72
CA TYR A 183 -0.01 -11.20 4.09
C TYR A 183 0.52 -12.64 4.17
N ALA A 184 1.23 -13.07 3.14
CA ALA A 184 1.66 -14.46 2.98
C ALA A 184 3.12 -14.68 3.42
N TYR A 185 3.44 -14.57 4.71
CA TYR A 185 4.81 -14.70 5.24
C TYR A 185 5.51 -16.00 4.82
N GLY A 186 4.77 -17.11 4.69
CA GLY A 186 5.29 -18.40 4.24
C GLY A 186 5.50 -18.54 2.73
N ASN A 187 5.11 -17.54 1.92
CA ASN A 187 5.11 -17.56 0.46
C ASN A 187 4.53 -18.87 -0.16
N PRO A 188 3.33 -19.31 0.26
CA PRO A 188 2.72 -20.53 -0.25
C PRO A 188 2.33 -20.36 -1.73
N LYS A 189 2.18 -21.50 -2.42
CA LYS A 189 1.68 -21.59 -3.79
C LYS A 189 0.57 -22.65 -3.82
N PRO A 190 -0.71 -22.29 -3.96
CA PRO A 190 -1.24 -20.94 -4.23
C PRO A 190 -1.01 -19.96 -3.06
N TRP A 191 -1.05 -18.65 -3.36
CA TRP A 191 -0.98 -17.61 -2.34
C TRP A 191 -2.14 -17.76 -1.35
N LEU A 192 -1.81 -17.72 -0.06
CA LEU A 192 -2.72 -17.74 1.07
C LEU A 192 -2.08 -16.91 2.18
N PRO A 193 -2.87 -16.10 2.92
CA PRO A 193 -2.32 -15.34 4.04
C PRO A 193 -1.90 -16.29 5.16
N SER A 194 -0.83 -15.96 5.88
CA SER A 194 -0.37 -16.79 7.00
C SER A 194 -1.32 -16.63 8.17
N GLN A 195 -2.17 -17.64 8.41
CA GLN A 195 -3.25 -17.57 9.38
C GLN A 195 -2.82 -17.11 10.79
N PRO A 196 -1.73 -17.64 11.40
CA PRO A 196 -1.33 -17.22 12.75
C PRO A 196 -0.97 -15.73 12.85
N GLU A 197 -0.25 -15.19 11.87
CA GLU A 197 0.12 -13.78 11.80
C GLU A 197 -1.11 -12.91 11.48
N THR A 198 -1.98 -13.36 10.57
CA THR A 198 -3.22 -12.65 10.24
C THR A 198 -4.14 -12.53 11.45
N GLU A 199 -4.33 -13.60 12.23
CA GLU A 199 -5.16 -13.55 13.44
C GLU A 199 -4.62 -12.56 14.48
N GLN A 200 -3.29 -12.52 14.66
CA GLN A 200 -2.64 -11.55 15.54
C GLN A 200 -2.75 -10.12 15.01
N ALA A 201 -2.56 -9.90 13.71
CA ALA A 201 -2.77 -8.60 13.07
C ALA A 201 -4.21 -8.12 13.28
N LEU A 202 -5.20 -8.96 13.01
CA LEU A 202 -6.62 -8.62 13.20
C LEU A 202 -6.96 -8.32 14.67
N ALA A 203 -6.29 -8.98 15.62
CA ALA A 203 -6.44 -8.66 17.04
C ALA A 203 -5.89 -7.25 17.37
N LEU A 204 -4.72 -6.91 16.86
CA LEU A 204 -4.12 -5.57 17.02
C LEU A 204 -4.97 -4.50 16.32
N SER A 205 -5.48 -4.77 15.11
CA SER A 205 -6.38 -3.87 14.38
C SER A 205 -7.64 -3.57 15.19
N ARG A 206 -8.28 -4.59 15.79
CA ARG A 206 -9.44 -4.37 16.67
C ARG A 206 -9.08 -3.60 17.95
N GLN A 207 -7.93 -3.89 18.55
CA GLN A 207 -7.47 -3.22 19.77
C GLN A 207 -7.24 -1.72 19.55
N TYR A 208 -6.65 -1.34 18.41
CA TYR A 208 -6.27 0.04 18.11
C TYR A 208 -7.20 0.75 17.12
N GLN A 209 -8.31 0.11 16.72
CA GLN A 209 -9.28 0.63 15.74
C GLN A 209 -8.64 0.98 14.39
N LEU A 210 -7.68 0.17 13.95
CA LEU A 210 -6.98 0.34 12.68
C LEU A 210 -7.67 -0.45 11.56
N PHE A 211 -7.59 0.05 10.32
CA PHE A 211 -7.96 -0.74 9.15
C PHE A 211 -7.02 -1.93 8.95
N ALA A 212 -7.56 -3.04 8.45
CA ALA A 212 -6.78 -4.20 8.04
C ALA A 212 -6.68 -4.23 6.51
N THR A 213 -5.46 -4.21 5.97
CA THR A 213 -5.25 -4.31 4.52
C THR A 213 -4.81 -5.72 4.13
N CYS A 214 -4.91 -6.03 2.83
CA CYS A 214 -4.41 -7.27 2.24
C CYS A 214 -3.41 -6.97 1.14
N SER A 215 -2.48 -7.89 0.93
CA SER A 215 -1.54 -7.74 -0.16
C SER A 215 -0.83 -9.00 -0.60
N THR A 216 -0.26 -8.96 -1.82
CA THR A 216 0.70 -9.97 -2.22
C THR A 216 2.14 -9.60 -1.99
N ASP A 217 2.50 -8.31 -1.90
CA ASP A 217 3.90 -7.86 -1.86
C ASP A 217 4.72 -8.48 -3.01
N SER A 218 4.13 -8.46 -4.21
CA SER A 218 4.65 -9.15 -5.38
C SER A 218 5.77 -8.33 -6.03
N HIS A 219 6.92 -8.97 -6.23
CA HIS A 219 8.07 -8.47 -6.97
C HIS A 219 8.35 -9.30 -8.24
N GLY A 220 7.76 -10.49 -8.36
CA GLY A 220 7.94 -11.42 -9.46
C GLY A 220 7.10 -11.06 -10.68
N LYS A 221 6.88 -12.07 -11.53
CA LYS A 221 6.09 -11.93 -12.77
C LYS A 221 4.60 -12.29 -12.60
N SER A 222 4.12 -12.38 -11.37
CA SER A 222 2.75 -12.77 -11.07
C SER A 222 2.19 -11.98 -9.89
N LEU A 223 1.04 -11.36 -10.09
CA LEU A 223 0.26 -10.73 -9.02
C LEU A 223 -0.39 -11.73 -8.05
N LEU A 224 -0.23 -13.04 -8.29
CA LEU A 224 -0.82 -14.10 -7.48
C LEU A 224 0.19 -14.72 -6.51
N GLN A 225 1.37 -14.10 -6.32
CA GLN A 225 2.49 -14.62 -5.52
C GLN A 225 3.24 -13.47 -4.84
N ARG A 226 3.91 -13.75 -3.71
CA ARG A 226 4.74 -12.78 -2.94
C ARG A 226 6.20 -12.70 -3.40
N ILE A 227 6.59 -13.53 -4.37
CA ILE A 227 7.97 -13.59 -4.86
C ILE A 227 8.42 -12.20 -5.30
#